data_AF-A0A067P7T0-F1
#
_entry.id   AF-A0A067P7T0-F1
#
_cell.length_a   1.000
_cell.length_b   1.000
_cell.length_c   1.000
_cell.angle_alpha   90.00
_cell.angle_beta   90.00
_cell.angle_gamma   90.00
#
_symmetry.space_group_name_H-M   'P 1'
#
loop_
_entity.id
_entity.type
_entity.pdbx_description
1 polymer ?
#
loop_
_entity_poly.entity_id
_entity_poly.type
_entity_poly.pdbx_seq_one_letter_code
_entity_poly.pdbx_strand_id
1 'polypeptide(L)'
;MFPTVSLISVSVALASVVWAQTFPATPLASKSFPWPTGPYQADTENLVRGRQTGYNICNSTTQNQESLCQTSFINSIDDFCIWGPKDPNSVVGDTEGEAVAWCSKPGHGGRLIPEGTLKGLQWTRTPDYVQIVGHIDQTRINMAAGDFGGEMDPHGADLRGNPIGGLVYSNGWSGNNDSYTQVIEWHNFVGNNFFCFKACDPSKTNAAAFCEHTLDRIGCAYNAPNNAQEGVFEACQGENQDFPGVYTVNGVATTYRQPPESLGAITTMPYTARVPASSNCVTYSSAEIFAALASVSPDASVTPSSSSGTASSSQPTSSAPSSRAGTSSGTAAGAIETGNGADIVVMSGIVTTLGVVFSALFLS
;
A
#
# COMPACT_ATOMS: atom_id res chain seq x y z
N MET A 1 26.58 81.45 6.87
CA MET A 1 25.34 80.72 7.21
C MET A 1 25.09 79.76 6.06
N PHE A 2 25.30 78.45 6.28
CA PHE A 2 25.26 77.44 5.22
C PHE A 2 24.02 76.54 5.37
N PRO A 3 23.34 76.16 4.28
CA PRO A 3 22.36 75.08 4.32
C PRO A 3 23.08 73.71 4.28
N THR A 4 22.81 72.86 5.26
CA THR A 4 23.29 71.48 5.28
C THR A 4 22.43 70.59 4.38
N VAL A 5 23.04 69.93 3.40
CA VAL A 5 22.38 68.89 2.60
C VAL A 5 22.32 67.60 3.41
N SER A 6 21.12 67.11 3.69
CA SER A 6 20.91 65.83 4.38
C SER A 6 20.86 64.69 3.36
N LEU A 7 21.77 63.72 3.49
CA LEU A 7 21.82 62.55 2.62
C LEU A 7 20.80 61.49 3.09
N ILE A 8 19.81 61.21 2.24
CA ILE A 8 18.84 60.14 2.48
C ILE A 8 19.50 58.79 2.14
N SER A 9 19.86 58.03 3.18
CA SER A 9 20.36 56.66 3.02
C SER A 9 19.22 55.70 2.67
N VAL A 10 19.15 55.27 1.41
CA VAL A 10 18.18 54.27 0.96
C VAL A 10 18.67 52.86 1.30
N SER A 11 18.17 52.31 2.42
CA SER A 11 18.43 50.92 2.81
C SER A 11 17.65 49.96 1.89
N VAL A 12 18.32 49.38 0.91
CA VAL A 12 17.74 48.32 0.05
C VAL A 12 17.61 47.03 0.87
N ALA A 13 16.43 46.78 1.40
CA ALA A 13 16.09 45.51 2.03
C ALA A 13 15.97 44.42 0.96
N LEU A 14 16.99 43.58 0.82
CA LEU A 14 16.94 42.38 0.00
C LEU A 14 16.02 41.33 0.64
N ALA A 15 14.74 41.41 0.31
CA ALA A 15 13.78 40.35 0.63
C ALA A 15 14.14 39.09 -0.16
N SER A 16 14.82 38.15 0.50
CA SER A 16 15.12 36.83 -0.04
C SER A 16 13.82 36.03 -0.19
N VAL A 17 13.20 36.10 -1.37
CA VAL A 17 12.08 35.23 -1.73
C VAL A 17 12.60 33.80 -1.76
N VAL A 18 12.28 33.04 -0.70
CA VAL A 18 12.53 31.59 -0.67
C VAL A 18 11.52 30.95 -1.61
N TRP A 19 12.00 30.57 -2.80
CA TRP A 19 11.25 29.67 -3.67
C TRP A 19 11.16 28.33 -2.94
N ALA A 20 9.94 27.86 -2.69
CA ALA A 20 9.74 26.52 -2.14
C ALA A 20 10.30 25.51 -3.15
N GLN A 21 11.32 24.76 -2.77
CA GLN A 21 11.84 23.68 -3.59
C GLN A 21 10.74 22.62 -3.73
N THR A 22 10.36 22.29 -4.96
CA THR A 22 9.34 21.28 -5.25
C THR A 22 9.89 19.87 -5.30
N PHE A 23 11.21 19.72 -5.45
CA PHE A 23 11.91 18.44 -5.59
C PHE A 23 13.08 18.34 -4.62
N PRO A 24 13.40 17.15 -4.10
CA PRO A 24 14.50 16.92 -3.17
C PRO A 24 15.87 17.08 -3.83
N ALA A 25 16.92 17.28 -3.03
CA ALA A 25 18.29 17.32 -3.51
C ALA A 25 18.78 15.95 -4.05
N THR A 26 18.08 14.87 -3.73
CA THR A 26 18.28 13.51 -4.27
C THR A 26 16.94 12.75 -4.22
N PRO A 27 16.42 12.21 -5.34
CA PRO A 27 15.20 11.40 -5.36
C PRO A 27 15.24 10.21 -4.40
N LEU A 28 14.09 9.75 -3.89
CA LEU A 28 14.03 8.59 -3.00
C LEU A 28 14.61 7.33 -3.66
N ALA A 29 14.23 7.03 -4.91
CA ALA A 29 14.78 5.91 -5.68
C ALA A 29 16.31 6.01 -5.93
N SER A 30 16.93 7.18 -5.70
CA SER A 30 18.39 7.36 -5.76
C SER A 30 19.09 7.20 -4.39
N LYS A 31 18.37 6.89 -3.31
CA LYS A 31 18.91 6.70 -1.96
C LYS A 31 19.00 5.22 -1.59
N SER A 32 20.19 4.77 -1.17
CA SER A 32 20.40 3.42 -0.67
C SER A 32 20.88 3.39 0.78
N PHE A 33 20.28 2.50 1.58
CA PHE A 33 20.52 2.31 3.00
C PHE A 33 20.58 0.80 3.32
N PRO A 34 21.69 0.28 3.88
CA PRO A 34 21.77 -1.14 4.24
C PRO A 34 20.97 -1.45 5.51
N TRP A 35 20.19 -2.52 5.52
CA TRP A 35 19.43 -2.99 6.69
C TRP A 35 20.36 -3.66 7.73
N PRO A 36 20.15 -3.50 9.05
CA PRO A 36 19.18 -2.60 9.73
C PRO A 36 19.71 -1.18 9.96
N THR A 37 20.86 -0.83 9.38
CA THR A 37 21.57 0.45 9.56
C THR A 37 21.02 1.59 8.68
N GLY A 38 19.74 1.91 8.84
CA GLY A 38 19.08 3.05 8.20
C GLY A 38 19.17 4.37 8.98
N PRO A 39 18.87 5.53 8.35
CA PRO A 39 18.66 6.79 9.03
C PRO A 39 17.32 6.79 9.80
N TYR A 40 17.11 7.75 10.71
CA TYR A 40 15.80 7.94 11.34
C TYR A 40 14.71 8.31 10.32
N GLN A 41 15.07 9.10 9.30
CA GLN A 41 14.23 9.48 8.16
C GLN A 41 15.07 9.46 6.88
N ALA A 42 14.57 8.81 5.83
CA ALA A 42 15.16 8.78 4.49
C ALA A 42 14.93 10.09 3.71
N ASP A 43 13.88 10.83 4.06
CA ASP A 43 13.67 12.20 3.62
C ASP A 43 13.68 13.17 4.81
N THR A 44 14.73 13.97 4.89
CA THR A 44 14.93 14.97 5.95
C THR A 44 14.44 16.36 5.55
N GLU A 45 13.97 16.54 4.31
CA GLU A 45 13.65 17.83 3.71
C GLU A 45 12.25 18.32 4.14
N ASN A 46 11.91 19.56 3.80
CA ASN A 46 10.62 20.16 4.09
C ASN A 46 10.11 20.91 2.85
N LEU A 47 9.48 20.16 1.94
CA LEU A 47 9.10 20.60 0.61
C LEU A 47 7.57 20.80 0.52
N VAL A 48 7.01 20.86 -0.69
CA VAL A 48 5.58 21.18 -0.89
C VAL A 48 4.61 20.24 -0.16
N ARG A 49 4.93 18.94 -0.06
CA ARG A 49 4.17 17.95 0.75
C ARG A 49 4.62 17.85 2.21
N GLY A 50 5.35 18.85 2.73
CA GLY A 50 5.87 18.86 4.10
C GLY A 50 7.11 17.99 4.29
N ARG A 51 7.23 17.38 5.47
CA ARG A 51 8.33 16.47 5.86
C ARG A 51 7.85 15.02 5.85
N GLN A 52 8.79 14.08 5.89
CA GLN A 52 8.48 12.68 6.20
C GLN A 52 7.70 12.59 7.53
N THR A 53 6.53 11.94 7.52
CA THR A 53 5.63 11.84 8.68
C THR A 53 6.16 10.88 9.76
N GLY A 54 6.73 9.76 9.33
CA GLY A 54 7.16 8.66 10.19
C GLY A 54 8.67 8.53 10.32
N TYR A 55 9.13 7.29 10.52
CA TYR A 55 10.53 6.94 10.72
C TYR A 55 10.91 5.63 10.03
N ASN A 56 12.19 5.48 9.68
CA ASN A 56 12.71 4.27 9.04
C ASN A 56 13.43 3.31 10.00
N ILE A 57 13.73 3.74 11.23
CA ILE A 57 14.29 2.88 12.30
C ILE A 57 13.16 2.08 12.95
N CYS A 58 12.67 1.08 12.23
CA CYS A 58 11.62 0.20 12.70
C CYS A 58 12.20 -1.03 13.42
N ASN A 59 11.75 -1.29 14.65
CA ASN A 59 12.21 -2.41 15.48
C ASN A 59 11.20 -2.71 16.59
N SER A 60 11.53 -3.59 17.54
CA SER A 60 10.65 -3.97 18.65
C SER A 60 10.22 -2.82 19.57
N THR A 61 10.92 -1.68 19.60
CA THR A 61 10.50 -0.49 20.37
C THR A 61 9.46 0.37 19.64
N THR A 62 9.29 0.20 18.33
CA THR A 62 8.30 0.91 17.51
C THR A 62 7.12 0.04 17.08
N GLN A 63 7.15 -1.27 17.38
CA GLN A 63 6.12 -2.22 17.00
C GLN A 63 4.87 -2.11 17.91
N ASN A 64 3.92 -1.29 17.52
CA ASN A 64 2.60 -1.15 18.13
C ASN A 64 1.58 -0.67 17.08
N GLN A 65 0.31 -0.56 17.45
CA GLN A 65 -0.75 -0.23 16.48
C GLN A 65 -0.80 1.26 16.12
N GLU A 66 -0.09 2.08 16.87
CA GLU A 66 0.13 3.51 16.68
C GLU A 66 1.34 3.80 15.77
N SER A 67 2.16 2.77 15.47
CA SER A 67 3.46 2.87 14.81
C SER A 67 3.45 3.77 13.57
N LEU A 68 4.49 4.58 13.44
CA LEU A 68 4.76 5.42 12.26
C LEU A 68 5.97 4.89 11.47
N CYS A 69 6.15 3.57 11.47
CA CYS A 69 7.16 2.92 10.65
C CYS A 69 6.90 3.16 9.16
N GLN A 70 7.90 3.70 8.46
CA GLN A 70 7.93 3.90 7.02
C GLN A 70 9.00 3.03 6.35
N THR A 71 9.19 1.82 6.89
CA THR A 71 9.98 0.74 6.30
C THR A 71 9.11 -0.51 6.17
N SER A 72 8.94 -1.02 4.95
CA SER A 72 8.10 -2.18 4.61
C SER A 72 8.96 -3.36 4.13
N PHE A 73 8.39 -4.57 4.18
CA PHE A 73 9.07 -5.84 3.91
C PHE A 73 8.23 -6.74 2.99
N ILE A 74 8.87 -7.58 2.18
CA ILE A 74 8.18 -8.50 1.28
C ILE A 74 9.05 -9.75 1.02
N ASN A 75 8.81 -10.81 1.80
CA ASN A 75 9.72 -11.96 1.93
C ASN A 75 9.03 -13.31 1.63
N SER A 76 7.84 -13.55 2.19
CA SER A 76 7.00 -14.73 1.95
C SER A 76 5.53 -14.46 2.27
N ILE A 77 4.66 -15.46 2.06
CA ILE A 77 3.21 -15.39 2.31
C ILE A 77 2.84 -15.04 3.76
N ASP A 78 3.69 -15.39 4.72
CA ASP A 78 3.58 -15.12 6.16
C ASP A 78 4.48 -13.95 6.61
N ASP A 79 5.33 -13.41 5.72
CA ASP A 79 6.36 -12.43 6.01
C ASP A 79 6.34 -11.29 4.99
N PHE A 80 5.40 -10.37 5.17
CA PHE A 80 5.31 -9.15 4.39
C PHE A 80 4.70 -8.01 5.21
N CYS A 81 4.83 -6.79 4.71
CA CYS A 81 4.03 -5.65 5.12
C CYS A 81 3.43 -4.99 3.88
N ILE A 82 2.34 -4.26 4.05
CA ILE A 82 1.77 -3.36 3.04
C ILE A 82 1.76 -1.94 3.58
N TRP A 83 1.73 -0.96 2.68
CA TRP A 83 1.46 0.42 3.07
C TRP A 83 -0.03 0.60 3.33
N GLY A 84 -0.38 1.38 4.36
CA GLY A 84 -1.75 1.75 4.66
C GLY A 84 -1.82 3.00 5.55
N PRO A 85 -2.99 3.62 5.72
CA PRO A 85 -3.11 4.87 6.45
C PRO A 85 -2.70 4.77 7.93
N LYS A 86 -2.16 5.87 8.47
CA LYS A 86 -1.89 5.98 9.91
C LYS A 86 -3.14 6.25 10.75
N ASP A 87 -4.15 6.92 10.21
CA ASP A 87 -5.34 7.36 10.95
C ASP A 87 -6.62 6.62 10.46
N PRO A 88 -7.58 6.28 11.35
CA PRO A 88 -8.75 5.48 10.97
C PRO A 88 -9.78 6.21 10.09
N ASN A 89 -10.35 5.48 9.13
CA ASN A 89 -11.29 5.93 8.10
C ASN A 89 -10.69 6.88 7.06
N SER A 90 -9.39 6.77 6.79
CA SER A 90 -8.71 7.54 5.75
C SER A 90 -8.90 6.96 4.34
N VAL A 91 -8.92 7.85 3.34
CA VAL A 91 -8.84 7.50 1.91
C VAL A 91 -7.37 7.45 1.50
N VAL A 92 -6.97 6.43 0.73
CA VAL A 92 -5.56 6.24 0.33
C VAL A 92 -5.07 7.39 -0.54
N GLY A 93 -5.84 7.86 -1.52
CA GLY A 93 -5.44 9.01 -2.35
C GLY A 93 -5.25 10.33 -1.59
N ASP A 94 -5.81 10.45 -0.39
CA ASP A 94 -5.58 11.61 0.51
C ASP A 94 -4.39 11.41 1.46
N THR A 95 -3.91 10.17 1.65
CA THR A 95 -2.96 9.79 2.73
C THR A 95 -1.74 8.96 2.30
N GLU A 96 -1.63 8.60 1.02
CA GLU A 96 -0.51 7.85 0.42
C GLU A 96 0.89 8.38 0.84
N GLY A 97 1.09 9.70 0.81
CA GLY A 97 2.36 10.35 1.20
C GLY A 97 2.75 10.18 2.66
N GLU A 98 1.80 9.85 3.54
CA GLU A 98 1.99 9.63 4.98
C GLU A 98 1.68 8.20 5.44
N ALA A 99 1.50 7.27 4.50
CA ALA A 99 1.25 5.85 4.77
C ALA A 99 2.37 5.21 5.61
N VAL A 100 2.01 4.15 6.34
CA VAL A 100 2.85 3.43 7.30
C VAL A 100 2.78 1.91 7.05
N ALA A 101 3.78 1.17 7.51
CA ALA A 101 3.87 -0.28 7.30
C ALA A 101 2.90 -1.05 8.23
N TRP A 102 2.03 -1.86 7.62
CA TRP A 102 1.16 -2.84 8.27
C TRP A 102 1.64 -4.25 7.92
N CYS A 103 2.14 -4.99 8.90
CA CYS A 103 2.88 -6.25 8.72
C CYS A 103 2.07 -7.50 9.10
N SER A 104 2.26 -8.60 8.37
CA SER A 104 1.64 -9.91 8.63
C SER A 104 2.08 -10.52 9.97
N LYS A 105 3.31 -10.24 10.40
CA LYS A 105 3.92 -10.79 11.61
C LYS A 105 4.79 -9.79 12.40
N PRO A 106 5.07 -10.09 13.68
CA PRO A 106 6.08 -9.38 14.48
C PRO A 106 7.51 -9.49 13.92
N GLY A 107 8.34 -8.51 14.24
CA GLY A 107 9.76 -8.41 13.89
C GLY A 107 10.12 -7.09 13.22
N HIS A 108 9.20 -6.55 12.41
CA HIS A 108 9.47 -5.46 11.46
C HIS A 108 9.27 -4.04 12.00
N GLY A 109 8.75 -3.88 13.22
CA GLY A 109 8.57 -2.56 13.84
C GLY A 109 7.43 -1.69 13.32
N GLY A 110 6.69 -2.17 12.30
CA GLY A 110 5.43 -1.59 11.86
C GLY A 110 4.24 -1.97 12.74
N ARG A 111 3.05 -1.60 12.26
CA ARG A 111 1.76 -2.04 12.82
C ARG A 111 1.54 -3.51 12.45
N LEU A 112 0.65 -4.21 13.15
CA LEU A 112 0.29 -5.58 12.79
C LEU A 112 -1.04 -5.62 12.06
N ILE A 113 -1.10 -6.33 10.94
CA ILE A 113 -2.35 -6.64 10.24
C ILE A 113 -3.17 -7.53 11.19
N PRO A 114 -4.37 -7.12 11.65
CA PRO A 114 -5.13 -7.92 12.61
C PRO A 114 -5.53 -9.28 12.02
N GLU A 115 -5.63 -10.32 12.87
CA GLU A 115 -6.09 -11.65 12.44
C GLU A 115 -7.44 -11.56 11.70
N GLY A 116 -7.63 -12.38 10.65
CA GLY A 116 -8.86 -12.41 9.85
C GLY A 116 -9.11 -11.18 8.98
N THR A 117 -8.14 -10.25 8.89
CA THR A 117 -8.18 -9.11 7.95
C THR A 117 -7.95 -9.57 6.51
N LEU A 118 -6.96 -10.44 6.32
CA LEU A 118 -6.64 -11.08 5.04
C LEU A 118 -7.65 -12.21 4.80
N LYS A 119 -8.35 -12.17 3.66
CA LYS A 119 -9.40 -13.14 3.27
C LYS A 119 -8.90 -14.19 2.29
N GLY A 120 -7.81 -13.91 1.59
CA GLY A 120 -7.08 -14.84 0.74
C GLY A 120 -5.79 -14.20 0.21
N LEU A 121 -4.78 -15.01 -0.08
CA LEU A 121 -3.44 -14.59 -0.52
C LEU A 121 -2.92 -15.47 -1.66
N GLN A 122 -2.26 -14.86 -2.63
CA GLN A 122 -1.33 -15.50 -3.55
C GLN A 122 0.03 -14.81 -3.43
N TRP A 123 1.01 -15.52 -2.88
CA TRP A 123 2.43 -15.17 -2.99
C TRP A 123 3.01 -15.79 -4.26
N THR A 124 3.70 -15.01 -5.09
CA THR A 124 4.39 -15.52 -6.28
C THR A 124 5.83 -15.01 -6.32
N ARG A 125 6.79 -15.94 -6.39
CA ARG A 125 8.20 -15.64 -6.69
C ARG A 125 8.50 -15.97 -8.15
N THR A 126 9.06 -15.01 -8.88
CA THR A 126 9.43 -15.14 -10.30
C THR A 126 10.95 -15.03 -10.49
N PRO A 127 11.49 -15.18 -11.72
CA PRO A 127 12.90 -14.94 -12.01
C PRO A 127 13.39 -13.52 -11.74
N ASP A 128 12.52 -12.50 -11.78
CA ASP A 128 12.92 -11.08 -11.69
C ASP A 128 12.17 -10.25 -10.62
N TYR A 129 11.16 -10.81 -9.94
CA TYR A 129 10.45 -10.12 -8.87
C TYR A 129 9.81 -11.08 -7.84
N VAL A 130 9.30 -10.51 -6.76
CA VAL A 130 8.34 -11.16 -5.85
C VAL A 130 7.08 -10.33 -5.78
N GLN A 131 5.91 -10.97 -5.66
CA GLN A 131 4.65 -10.28 -5.39
C GLN A 131 3.82 -11.02 -4.36
N ILE A 132 3.10 -10.26 -3.54
CA ILE A 132 2.01 -10.72 -2.68
C ILE A 132 0.74 -10.01 -3.12
N VAL A 133 -0.32 -10.78 -3.37
CA VAL A 133 -1.63 -10.25 -3.78
C VAL A 133 -2.70 -10.89 -2.92
N GLY A 134 -3.75 -10.16 -2.54
CA GLY A 134 -4.79 -10.74 -1.71
C GLY A 134 -6.09 -9.95 -1.61
N HIS A 135 -7.11 -10.65 -1.13
CA HIS A 135 -8.37 -10.07 -0.69
C HIS A 135 -8.23 -9.63 0.77
N ILE A 136 -8.72 -8.44 1.11
CA ILE A 136 -8.51 -7.81 2.43
C ILE A 136 -9.75 -7.03 2.88
N ASP A 137 -10.10 -7.14 4.16
CA ASP A 137 -11.03 -6.21 4.79
C ASP A 137 -10.28 -4.93 5.16
N GLN A 138 -10.30 -3.98 4.24
CA GLN A 138 -9.48 -2.76 4.32
C GLN A 138 -9.80 -1.89 5.56
N THR A 139 -11.01 -2.03 6.11
CA THR A 139 -11.44 -1.28 7.31
C THR A 139 -10.61 -1.63 8.55
N ARG A 140 -9.96 -2.81 8.55
CA ARG A 140 -9.10 -3.30 9.64
C ARG A 140 -7.64 -2.83 9.53
N ILE A 141 -7.29 -2.12 8.46
CA ILE A 141 -6.01 -1.41 8.28
C ILE A 141 -6.22 0.11 8.14
N ASN A 142 -7.17 0.64 8.93
CA ASN A 142 -7.52 2.07 9.00
C ASN A 142 -8.11 2.72 7.73
N MET A 143 -8.29 2.01 6.61
CA MET A 143 -8.90 2.59 5.41
C MET A 143 -10.41 2.81 5.56
N ALA A 144 -10.94 3.81 4.86
CA ALA A 144 -12.38 4.04 4.75
C ALA A 144 -13.09 2.87 4.05
N ALA A 145 -14.31 2.56 4.49
CA ALA A 145 -15.14 1.54 3.84
C ALA A 145 -15.58 2.05 2.44
N GLY A 146 -15.27 1.29 1.39
CA GLY A 146 -15.59 1.67 0.01
C GLY A 146 -14.58 2.61 -0.66
N ASP A 147 -13.44 2.90 -0.02
CA ASP A 147 -12.30 3.51 -0.71
C ASP A 147 -11.78 2.59 -1.83
N PHE A 148 -11.61 3.16 -3.02
CA PHE A 148 -11.13 2.47 -4.21
C PHE A 148 -9.61 2.29 -4.25
N GLY A 149 -8.86 3.06 -3.44
CA GLY A 149 -7.41 2.95 -3.29
C GLY A 149 -6.58 3.90 -4.14
N GLY A 150 -5.27 3.66 -4.13
CA GLY A 150 -4.24 4.38 -4.91
C GLY A 150 -2.98 3.53 -5.10
N GLU A 151 -1.92 4.13 -5.63
CA GLU A 151 -0.59 3.51 -5.78
C GLU A 151 0.42 4.13 -4.80
N MET A 152 1.07 3.29 -4.01
CA MET A 152 2.28 3.63 -3.27
C MET A 152 3.50 3.14 -4.05
N ASP A 153 4.47 4.03 -4.29
CA ASP A 153 5.63 3.81 -5.14
C ASP A 153 6.85 4.68 -4.68
N PRO A 154 8.08 4.41 -5.15
CA PRO A 154 9.28 5.16 -4.76
C PRO A 154 9.62 6.40 -5.61
N HIS A 155 8.90 6.63 -6.72
CA HIS A 155 9.10 7.70 -7.71
C HIS A 155 7.98 8.76 -7.71
N GLY A 156 6.95 8.61 -6.86
CA GLY A 156 5.77 9.48 -6.74
C GLY A 156 6.05 10.99 -6.82
N ALA A 157 5.09 11.73 -7.37
CA ALA A 157 5.26 12.89 -8.26
C ALA A 157 6.21 14.05 -7.86
N ASP A 158 6.65 14.17 -6.60
CA ASP A 158 7.69 15.12 -6.17
C ASP A 158 9.09 14.48 -6.01
N LEU A 159 9.25 13.24 -6.50
CA LEU A 159 10.46 12.40 -6.43
C LEU A 159 10.85 11.94 -5.01
N ARG A 160 9.94 12.04 -4.03
CA ARG A 160 10.18 11.63 -2.63
C ARG A 160 9.49 10.31 -2.24
N GLY A 161 8.74 9.72 -3.17
CA GLY A 161 7.93 8.52 -2.98
C GLY A 161 6.60 8.74 -2.26
N ASN A 162 5.77 7.71 -2.33
CA ASN A 162 4.48 7.53 -1.67
C ASN A 162 4.54 6.19 -0.91
N PRO A 163 4.72 6.17 0.43
CA PRO A 163 4.92 7.31 1.32
C PRO A 163 6.26 8.02 1.15
N ILE A 164 6.31 9.28 1.60
CA ILE A 164 7.52 10.12 1.61
C ILE A 164 8.59 9.40 2.43
N GLY A 165 9.74 9.08 1.82
CA GLY A 165 10.81 8.34 2.50
C GLY A 165 10.49 6.86 2.80
N GLY A 166 9.49 6.27 2.13
CA GLY A 166 9.14 4.86 2.25
C GLY A 166 10.24 3.93 1.75
N LEU A 167 10.85 3.14 2.64
CA LEU A 167 11.85 2.14 2.26
C LEU A 167 11.22 0.75 2.18
N VAL A 168 11.63 -0.05 1.18
CA VAL A 168 11.21 -1.46 1.05
C VAL A 168 12.44 -2.36 1.11
N TYR A 169 12.32 -3.49 1.80
CA TYR A 169 13.36 -4.51 1.89
C TYR A 169 12.82 -5.91 1.58
N SER A 170 13.69 -6.76 1.05
CA SER A 170 13.37 -8.18 0.83
C SER A 170 14.59 -9.07 1.06
N ASN A 171 14.37 -10.23 1.68
CA ASN A 171 15.32 -11.35 1.70
C ASN A 171 15.06 -12.35 0.54
N GLY A 172 14.04 -12.11 -0.30
CA GLY A 172 13.50 -13.05 -1.29
C GLY A 172 14.50 -13.59 -2.31
N TRP A 173 15.65 -12.92 -2.51
CA TRP A 173 16.72 -13.36 -3.42
C TRP A 173 18.06 -13.64 -2.72
N SER A 174 18.21 -13.37 -1.41
CA SER A 174 19.50 -13.47 -0.71
C SER A 174 19.90 -14.90 -0.31
N GLY A 175 18.99 -15.87 -0.49
CA GLY A 175 19.24 -17.29 -0.21
C GLY A 175 19.25 -17.67 1.28
N ASN A 176 18.88 -16.75 2.16
CA ASN A 176 18.76 -16.93 3.61
C ASN A 176 17.73 -15.92 4.16
N ASN A 177 17.26 -16.10 5.39
CA ASN A 177 16.15 -15.30 5.92
C ASN A 177 16.61 -14.01 6.63
N ASP A 178 17.90 -13.87 6.92
CA ASP A 178 18.46 -12.81 7.78
C ASP A 178 19.11 -11.66 6.99
N SER A 179 19.45 -11.88 5.73
CA SER A 179 20.06 -10.90 4.83
C SER A 179 19.01 -10.23 3.96
N TYR A 180 18.82 -8.92 4.16
CA TYR A 180 17.83 -8.10 3.47
C TYR A 180 18.49 -7.14 2.49
N THR A 181 18.00 -7.12 1.25
CA THR A 181 18.39 -6.12 0.24
C THR A 181 17.32 -5.03 0.18
N GLN A 182 17.70 -3.76 0.10
CA GLN A 182 16.74 -2.69 -0.18
C GLN A 182 16.24 -2.84 -1.62
N VAL A 183 14.92 -2.80 -1.79
CA VAL A 183 14.28 -2.77 -3.10
C VAL A 183 14.06 -1.31 -3.48
N ILE A 184 14.62 -0.92 -4.62
CA ILE A 184 14.43 0.41 -5.20
C ILE A 184 13.18 0.47 -6.07
N GLU A 185 12.85 -0.62 -6.78
CA GLU A 185 11.76 -0.67 -7.75
C GLU A 185 10.62 -1.56 -7.23
N TRP A 186 9.51 -0.95 -6.84
CA TRP A 186 8.36 -1.60 -6.22
C TRP A 186 7.07 -0.78 -6.43
N HIS A 187 5.92 -1.45 -6.37
CA HIS A 187 4.61 -0.78 -6.29
C HIS A 187 3.66 -1.53 -5.36
N ASN A 188 2.86 -0.79 -4.58
CA ASN A 188 1.81 -1.35 -3.73
C ASN A 188 0.48 -0.61 -3.95
N PHE A 189 -0.53 -1.35 -4.38
CA PHE A 189 -1.91 -0.89 -4.46
C PHE A 189 -2.72 -1.51 -3.33
N VAL A 190 -3.62 -0.73 -2.73
CA VAL A 190 -4.58 -1.22 -1.72
C VAL A 190 -5.88 -0.43 -1.84
N GLY A 191 -7.02 -1.14 -1.89
CA GLY A 191 -8.35 -0.55 -2.06
C GLY A 191 -9.37 -1.52 -2.66
N ASN A 192 -10.65 -1.17 -2.60
CA ASN A 192 -11.78 -2.01 -3.06
C ASN A 192 -11.75 -3.46 -2.50
N ASN A 193 -11.35 -3.61 -1.23
CA ASN A 193 -11.12 -4.86 -0.51
C ASN A 193 -10.10 -5.82 -1.17
N PHE A 194 -9.14 -5.26 -1.91
CA PHE A 194 -8.06 -5.98 -2.57
C PHE A 194 -6.72 -5.25 -2.37
N PHE A 195 -5.61 -5.98 -2.51
CA PHE A 195 -4.28 -5.37 -2.54
C PHE A 195 -3.32 -6.19 -3.39
N CYS A 196 -2.31 -5.52 -3.94
CA CYS A 196 -1.12 -6.15 -4.49
C CYS A 196 0.12 -5.35 -4.09
N PHE A 197 1.20 -6.03 -3.76
CA PHE A 197 2.51 -5.44 -3.53
C PHE A 197 3.54 -6.26 -4.31
N LYS A 198 4.30 -5.61 -5.18
CA LYS A 198 5.41 -6.21 -5.93
C LYS A 198 6.70 -5.49 -5.59
N ALA A 199 7.77 -6.26 -5.46
CA ALA A 199 9.14 -5.80 -5.35
C ALA A 199 10.00 -6.49 -6.42
N CYS A 200 10.71 -5.71 -7.22
CA CYS A 200 11.53 -6.21 -8.31
C CYS A 200 12.99 -6.38 -7.88
N ASP A 201 13.64 -7.46 -8.33
CA ASP A 201 14.96 -7.86 -7.89
C ASP A 201 16.02 -6.82 -8.33
N PRO A 202 16.66 -6.09 -7.40
CA PRO A 202 17.59 -5.01 -7.73
C PRO A 202 18.91 -5.52 -8.34
N SER A 203 19.12 -6.84 -8.44
CA SER A 203 20.21 -7.43 -9.22
C SER A 203 19.92 -7.56 -10.73
N LYS A 204 18.69 -7.25 -11.17
CA LYS A 204 18.22 -7.44 -12.56
C LYS A 204 18.26 -6.13 -13.34
N THR A 205 18.55 -6.23 -14.63
CA THR A 205 18.56 -5.10 -15.57
C THR A 205 17.19 -4.48 -15.79
N ASN A 206 16.11 -5.23 -15.51
CA ASN A 206 14.75 -4.88 -15.89
C ASN A 206 13.85 -4.56 -14.68
N ALA A 207 14.44 -4.32 -13.49
CA ALA A 207 13.67 -4.14 -12.25
C ALA A 207 12.60 -3.03 -12.37
N ALA A 208 13.01 -1.84 -12.85
CA ALA A 208 12.09 -0.71 -13.09
C ALA A 208 11.01 -1.06 -14.15
N ALA A 209 11.35 -1.84 -15.17
CA ALA A 209 10.39 -2.24 -16.21
C ALA A 209 9.37 -3.29 -15.74
N PHE A 210 9.65 -4.07 -14.68
CA PHE A 210 8.69 -5.00 -14.08
C PHE A 210 7.84 -4.37 -12.94
N CYS A 211 8.36 -3.30 -12.33
CA CYS A 211 7.71 -2.51 -11.26
C CYS A 211 7.40 -1.08 -11.73
N GLU A 212 7.14 -0.92 -13.02
CA GLU A 212 6.74 0.33 -13.68
C GLU A 212 5.45 0.89 -13.03
N HIS A 213 5.37 2.21 -12.91
CA HIS A 213 4.46 2.96 -12.03
C HIS A 213 3.70 4.07 -12.79
N THR A 214 3.50 3.86 -14.10
CA THR A 214 2.76 4.76 -15.01
C THR A 214 1.33 4.30 -15.31
N LEU A 215 0.85 3.27 -14.61
CA LEU A 215 -0.48 2.68 -14.76
C LEU A 215 -1.30 2.66 -13.45
N ASP A 216 -0.95 3.52 -12.50
CA ASP A 216 -1.67 3.83 -11.25
C ASP A 216 -3.20 3.70 -11.35
N ARG A 217 -3.82 4.45 -12.27
CA ARG A 217 -5.29 4.57 -12.45
C ARG A 217 -6.00 3.30 -12.92
N ILE A 218 -5.29 2.19 -13.14
CA ILE A 218 -5.86 0.88 -13.52
C ILE A 218 -5.40 -0.30 -12.63
N GLY A 219 -4.60 -0.03 -11.58
CA GLY A 219 -4.44 -0.91 -10.43
C GLY A 219 -3.83 -2.30 -10.69
N CYS A 220 -4.06 -3.23 -9.74
CA CYS A 220 -3.45 -4.55 -9.73
C CYS A 220 -3.67 -5.39 -11.00
N ALA A 221 -4.81 -5.23 -11.66
CA ALA A 221 -5.17 -6.02 -12.84
C ALA A 221 -4.21 -5.84 -14.03
N TYR A 222 -3.47 -4.72 -14.07
CA TYR A 222 -2.48 -4.42 -15.12
C TYR A 222 -1.06 -4.25 -14.57
N ASN A 223 -0.92 -3.82 -13.32
CA ASN A 223 0.39 -3.65 -12.68
C ASN A 223 0.95 -4.96 -12.13
N ALA A 224 0.14 -5.78 -11.44
CA ALA A 224 0.54 -7.07 -10.87
C ALA A 224 -0.52 -8.17 -11.14
N PRO A 225 -0.66 -8.64 -12.40
CA PRO A 225 -1.62 -9.69 -12.75
C PRO A 225 -1.35 -11.00 -12.01
N ASN A 226 -2.42 -11.68 -11.59
CA ASN A 226 -2.40 -12.76 -10.59
C ASN A 226 -3.68 -13.61 -10.68
N ASN A 227 -3.74 -14.70 -9.91
CA ASN A 227 -4.94 -15.53 -9.72
C ASN A 227 -5.36 -15.64 -8.24
N ALA A 228 -5.17 -14.60 -7.43
CA ALA A 228 -5.57 -14.61 -6.02
C ALA A 228 -7.09 -14.82 -5.89
N GLN A 229 -7.51 -15.56 -4.85
CA GLN A 229 -8.91 -15.93 -4.61
C GLN A 229 -9.26 -15.82 -3.12
N GLU A 230 -10.47 -15.39 -2.82
CA GLU A 230 -10.99 -15.39 -1.44
C GLU A 230 -11.11 -16.82 -0.90
N GLY A 231 -10.70 -17.03 0.36
CA GLY A 231 -10.63 -18.34 1.00
C GLY A 231 -9.39 -19.18 0.66
N VAL A 232 -8.58 -18.78 -0.34
CA VAL A 232 -7.35 -19.46 -0.73
C VAL A 232 -6.14 -18.71 -0.20
N PHE A 233 -5.17 -19.43 0.38
CA PHE A 233 -3.87 -18.90 0.75
C PHE A 233 -2.81 -19.82 0.13
N GLU A 234 -2.02 -19.32 -0.83
CA GLU A 234 -1.01 -20.12 -1.53
C GLU A 234 0.28 -19.37 -1.84
N ALA A 235 1.40 -20.10 -1.87
CA ALA A 235 2.71 -19.60 -2.29
C ALA A 235 3.22 -20.41 -3.49
N CYS A 236 3.41 -19.73 -4.62
CA CYS A 236 3.76 -20.30 -5.91
C CYS A 236 5.13 -19.84 -6.43
N GLN A 237 5.70 -20.62 -7.35
CA GLN A 237 6.66 -20.13 -8.33
C GLN A 237 5.90 -19.62 -9.57
N GLY A 238 6.30 -18.51 -10.16
CA GLY A 238 5.69 -17.97 -11.38
C GLY A 238 6.71 -17.67 -12.47
N GLU A 239 6.25 -17.60 -13.71
CA GLU A 239 6.99 -16.90 -14.77
C GLU A 239 6.89 -15.37 -14.60
N ASN A 240 7.70 -14.61 -15.33
CA ASN A 240 7.56 -13.15 -15.37
C ASN A 240 6.31 -12.74 -16.15
N GLN A 241 5.61 -11.71 -15.68
CA GLN A 241 4.63 -10.95 -16.45
C GLN A 241 5.24 -10.27 -17.67
N ASP A 242 4.38 -9.75 -18.56
CA ASP A 242 4.78 -8.73 -19.51
C ASP A 242 4.99 -7.40 -18.75
N PHE A 243 5.92 -6.54 -19.19
CA PHE A 243 6.12 -5.23 -18.55
C PHE A 243 4.79 -4.45 -18.51
N PRO A 244 4.46 -3.73 -17.42
CA PRO A 244 3.22 -2.95 -17.35
C PRO A 244 3.04 -2.07 -18.59
N GLY A 245 1.88 -2.18 -19.24
CA GLY A 245 1.55 -1.46 -20.47
C GLY A 245 2.03 -2.12 -21.76
N VAL A 246 2.92 -3.11 -21.72
CA VAL A 246 3.34 -3.89 -22.89
C VAL A 246 2.41 -5.09 -23.07
N TYR A 247 1.91 -5.30 -24.29
CA TYR A 247 1.05 -6.44 -24.63
C TYR A 247 1.25 -6.88 -26.09
N THR A 248 0.98 -8.15 -26.39
CA THR A 248 1.21 -8.72 -27.74
C THR A 248 -0.10 -8.84 -28.51
N VAL A 249 -0.13 -8.29 -29.73
CA VAL A 249 -1.25 -8.43 -30.68
C VAL A 249 -0.72 -9.04 -31.97
N ASN A 250 -1.29 -10.18 -32.40
CA ASN A 250 -0.88 -10.89 -33.63
C ASN A 250 0.64 -11.19 -33.72
N GLY A 251 1.30 -11.40 -32.57
CA GLY A 251 2.76 -11.62 -32.49
C GLY A 251 3.61 -10.34 -32.49
N VAL A 252 3.00 -9.15 -32.47
CA VAL A 252 3.69 -7.86 -32.40
C VAL A 252 3.50 -7.23 -31.01
N ALA A 253 4.61 -6.86 -30.37
CA ALA A 253 4.58 -6.11 -29.12
C ALA A 253 4.02 -4.69 -29.36
N THR A 254 3.04 -4.32 -28.55
CA THR A 254 2.30 -3.04 -28.58
C THR A 254 2.37 -2.43 -27.18
N THR A 255 2.30 -1.10 -27.09
CA THR A 255 2.28 -0.38 -25.80
C THR A 255 0.97 0.36 -25.60
N TYR A 256 0.44 0.29 -24.38
CA TYR A 256 -0.62 1.14 -23.87
C TYR A 256 0.02 2.30 -23.11
N ARG A 257 -0.49 3.52 -23.32
CA ARG A 257 -0.16 4.68 -22.50
C ARG A 257 -1.44 5.20 -21.87
N GLN A 258 -1.46 5.27 -20.55
CA GLN A 258 -2.62 5.70 -19.79
C GLN A 258 -3.01 7.16 -20.10
N PRO A 259 -4.32 7.48 -20.21
CA PRO A 259 -4.79 8.86 -20.34
C PRO A 259 -4.71 9.61 -19.00
N PRO A 260 -4.41 10.92 -19.01
CA PRO A 260 -4.37 11.74 -17.80
C PRO A 260 -5.76 11.90 -17.17
N GLU A 261 -5.78 12.24 -15.88
CA GLU A 261 -7.02 12.40 -15.08
C GLU A 261 -8.02 13.40 -15.66
N SER A 262 -7.53 14.44 -16.34
CA SER A 262 -8.36 15.48 -16.97
C SER A 262 -9.29 14.97 -18.09
N LEU A 263 -9.13 13.71 -18.53
CA LEU A 263 -10.06 13.03 -19.45
C LEU A 263 -11.13 12.19 -18.73
N GLY A 264 -11.19 12.22 -17.40
CA GLY A 264 -12.14 11.44 -16.59
C GLY A 264 -11.68 10.01 -16.31
N ALA A 265 -12.58 9.22 -15.73
CA ALA A 265 -12.31 7.83 -15.34
C ALA A 265 -12.09 6.92 -16.56
N ILE A 266 -11.18 5.93 -16.41
CA ILE A 266 -10.88 4.95 -17.46
C ILE A 266 -11.97 3.87 -17.42
N THR A 267 -12.89 3.91 -18.39
CA THR A 267 -14.06 3.02 -18.45
C THR A 267 -13.91 1.84 -19.43
N THR A 268 -12.89 1.86 -20.29
CA THR A 268 -12.56 0.77 -21.22
C THR A 268 -11.05 0.61 -21.36
N MET A 269 -10.59 -0.62 -21.59
CA MET A 269 -9.18 -0.94 -21.84
C MET A 269 -9.04 -1.64 -23.19
N PRO A 270 -8.00 -1.32 -24.00
CA PRO A 270 -7.83 -1.88 -25.34
C PRO A 270 -7.19 -3.28 -25.36
N TYR A 271 -6.82 -3.81 -24.18
CA TYR A 271 -6.25 -5.14 -23.98
C TYR A 271 -6.58 -5.65 -22.58
N THR A 272 -6.45 -6.96 -22.36
CA THR A 272 -6.39 -7.57 -21.04
C THR A 272 -4.94 -7.95 -20.75
N ALA A 273 -4.42 -7.62 -19.56
CA ALA A 273 -3.08 -8.04 -19.18
C ALA A 273 -2.97 -9.58 -19.08
N ARG A 274 -1.82 -10.13 -19.48
CA ARG A 274 -1.51 -11.56 -19.34
C ARG A 274 -1.25 -11.86 -17.86
N VAL A 275 -2.07 -12.74 -17.28
CA VAL A 275 -1.75 -13.34 -15.98
C VAL A 275 -0.62 -14.36 -16.15
N PRO A 276 0.49 -14.27 -15.40
CA PRO A 276 1.60 -15.22 -15.51
C PRO A 276 1.20 -16.63 -15.09
N ALA A 277 1.73 -17.64 -15.79
CA ALA A 277 1.63 -19.02 -15.36
C ALA A 277 2.28 -19.21 -13.98
N SER A 278 1.54 -19.82 -13.06
CA SER A 278 1.98 -20.17 -11.71
C SER A 278 2.10 -21.70 -11.57
N SER A 279 3.03 -22.14 -10.72
CA SER A 279 3.46 -23.53 -10.60
C SER A 279 4.03 -23.81 -9.21
N ASN A 280 4.15 -25.09 -8.84
CA ASN A 280 4.71 -25.53 -7.54
C ASN A 280 4.04 -24.84 -6.33
N CYS A 281 2.74 -24.53 -6.45
CA CYS A 281 1.97 -23.84 -5.42
C CYS A 281 1.79 -24.71 -4.17
N VAL A 282 2.12 -24.15 -3.01
CA VAL A 282 1.89 -24.72 -1.69
C VAL A 282 0.73 -23.98 -1.03
N THR A 283 -0.30 -24.69 -0.59
CA THR A 283 -1.45 -24.12 0.12
C THR A 283 -1.21 -24.02 1.62
N TYR A 284 -1.73 -22.95 2.22
CA TYR A 284 -1.66 -22.62 3.65
C TYR A 284 -3.07 -22.44 4.22
N SER A 285 -3.21 -22.51 5.54
CA SER A 285 -4.38 -22.01 6.26
C SER A 285 -4.16 -20.57 6.73
N SER A 286 -5.25 -19.80 6.89
CA SER A 286 -5.19 -18.44 7.47
C SER A 286 -4.55 -18.45 8.88
N ALA A 287 -4.73 -19.53 9.64
CA ALA A 287 -4.12 -19.71 10.96
C ALA A 287 -2.59 -19.85 10.92
N GLU A 288 -2.02 -20.39 9.84
CA GLU A 288 -0.55 -20.44 9.66
C GLU A 288 0.01 -19.05 9.32
N ILE A 289 -0.68 -18.28 8.48
CA ILE A 289 -0.30 -16.89 8.13
C ILE A 289 -0.27 -16.01 9.38
N PHE A 290 -1.26 -16.14 10.26
CA PHE A 290 -1.37 -15.37 11.50
C PHE A 290 -0.72 -16.02 12.73
N ALA A 291 -0.09 -17.20 12.60
CA ALA A 291 0.46 -17.94 13.75
C ALA A 291 1.47 -17.13 14.57
N ALA A 292 2.24 -16.25 13.91
CA ALA A 292 3.21 -15.38 14.56
C ALA A 292 2.57 -14.28 15.43
N LEU A 293 1.31 -13.89 15.20
CA LEU A 293 0.60 -12.94 16.07
C LEU A 293 0.40 -13.48 17.48
N ALA A 294 0.30 -14.80 17.67
CA ALA A 294 0.19 -15.42 19.00
C ALA A 294 1.49 -15.25 19.85
N SER A 295 2.60 -14.80 19.26
CA SER A 295 3.84 -14.51 20.00
C SER A 295 3.86 -13.12 20.66
N VAL A 296 2.95 -12.22 20.25
CA VAL A 296 2.77 -10.91 20.91
C VAL A 296 1.51 -10.95 21.77
N SER A 297 1.67 -10.72 23.08
CA SER A 297 0.52 -10.51 23.96
C SER A 297 -0.25 -9.28 23.48
N PRO A 298 -1.59 -9.33 23.35
CA PRO A 298 -2.37 -8.16 22.98
C PRO A 298 -2.19 -7.07 24.05
N ASP A 299 -1.86 -5.85 23.61
CA ASP A 299 -1.85 -4.70 24.51
C ASP A 299 -3.30 -4.31 24.87
N ALA A 300 -3.49 -3.78 26.07
CA ALA A 300 -4.78 -3.69 26.75
C ALA A 300 -5.64 -2.49 26.31
N SER A 301 -5.77 -2.26 25.00
CA SER A 301 -6.48 -1.10 24.42
C SER A 301 -7.79 -1.45 23.70
N VAL A 302 -7.98 -2.68 23.21
CA VAL A 302 -9.22 -3.10 22.52
C VAL A 302 -10.24 -3.64 23.52
N THR A 303 -11.08 -2.76 24.07
CA THR A 303 -12.23 -3.14 24.93
C THR A 303 -13.40 -3.70 24.11
N PRO A 304 -13.81 -4.97 24.30
CA PRO A 304 -15.02 -5.50 23.68
C PRO A 304 -16.25 -5.03 24.48
N SER A 305 -17.18 -4.33 23.83
CA SER A 305 -18.41 -3.85 24.47
C SER A 305 -19.40 -4.98 24.80
N SER A 306 -19.19 -5.59 25.96
CA SER A 306 -20.18 -6.23 26.84
C SER A 306 -21.26 -7.17 26.25
N SER A 307 -21.24 -8.42 26.70
CA SER A 307 -22.48 -9.01 27.23
C SER A 307 -22.19 -9.80 28.50
N SER A 308 -22.85 -9.45 29.60
CA SER A 308 -22.54 -9.96 30.95
C SER A 308 -23.49 -11.10 31.35
N GLY A 309 -23.11 -12.34 31.06
CA GLY A 309 -23.82 -13.54 31.48
C GLY A 309 -23.49 -13.96 32.92
N THR A 310 -24.17 -13.39 33.92
CA THR A 310 -23.93 -13.72 35.34
C THR A 310 -24.42 -15.13 35.68
N ALA A 311 -23.49 -16.04 35.96
CA ALA A 311 -23.80 -17.39 36.46
C ALA A 311 -24.00 -17.40 37.98
N SER A 312 -25.04 -18.09 38.46
CA SER A 312 -25.26 -18.35 39.89
C SER A 312 -26.02 -19.65 40.12
N SER A 313 -25.67 -20.37 41.19
CA SER A 313 -26.30 -21.59 41.69
C SER A 313 -26.88 -21.29 43.10
N SER A 314 -27.93 -21.92 43.64
CA SER A 314 -28.78 -23.07 43.28
C SER A 314 -30.20 -22.83 43.87
N GLN A 315 -31.19 -23.72 44.05
CA GLN A 315 -31.33 -25.20 44.04
C GLN A 315 -32.77 -25.57 43.53
N PRO A 316 -33.38 -26.78 43.72
CA PRO A 316 -34.45 -27.27 42.83
C PRO A 316 -35.89 -27.04 43.29
N THR A 317 -36.83 -27.06 42.32
CA THR A 317 -38.18 -27.67 42.48
C THR A 317 -38.80 -27.99 41.11
N SER A 318 -39.83 -28.82 41.07
CA SER A 318 -40.37 -29.47 39.87
C SER A 318 -41.59 -28.79 39.23
N SER A 319 -41.69 -28.77 37.89
CA SER A 319 -42.94 -29.09 37.14
C SER A 319 -42.78 -29.16 35.60
N ALA A 320 -43.71 -29.89 34.99
CA ALA A 320 -43.88 -30.35 33.60
C ALA A 320 -43.70 -29.34 32.42
N PRO A 321 -43.62 -29.81 31.15
CA PRO A 321 -43.14 -29.02 30.00
C PRO A 321 -44.24 -28.39 29.13
N SER A 322 -43.84 -27.48 28.23
CA SER A 322 -44.58 -27.11 27.02
C SER A 322 -43.64 -27.00 25.81
N SER A 323 -44.19 -27.19 24.60
CA SER A 323 -43.41 -27.45 23.38
C SER A 323 -43.62 -26.41 22.27
N ARG A 324 -42.56 -26.17 21.47
CA ARG A 324 -42.49 -25.85 20.02
C ARG A 324 -41.01 -25.55 19.70
N ALA A 325 -40.30 -26.21 18.77
CA ALA A 325 -40.61 -26.66 17.40
C ALA A 325 -40.73 -25.51 16.38
N GLY A 326 -39.76 -25.45 15.46
CA GLY A 326 -39.67 -24.45 14.39
C GLY A 326 -38.35 -24.58 13.62
N THR A 327 -38.38 -25.27 12.48
CA THR A 327 -37.17 -25.66 11.72
C THR A 327 -37.32 -25.36 10.23
N SER A 328 -36.44 -24.52 9.68
CA SER A 328 -36.12 -24.40 8.23
C SER A 328 -34.93 -23.45 8.05
N SER A 329 -33.84 -23.66 7.30
CA SER A 329 -33.52 -24.44 6.06
C SER A 329 -33.96 -23.80 4.74
N GLY A 330 -33.02 -23.58 3.81
CA GLY A 330 -33.19 -22.86 2.54
C GLY A 330 -32.31 -21.59 2.52
N THR A 331 -31.12 -21.48 1.92
CA THR A 331 -30.44 -22.11 0.77
C THR A 331 -30.56 -21.33 -0.55
N ALA A 332 -29.50 -20.56 -0.83
CA ALA A 332 -28.91 -20.21 -2.13
C ALA A 332 -29.60 -19.25 -3.14
N ALA A 333 -28.74 -18.35 -3.67
CA ALA A 333 -28.65 -17.83 -5.04
C ALA A 333 -29.74 -16.90 -5.62
N GLY A 334 -29.29 -15.77 -6.17
CA GLY A 334 -30.07 -14.86 -7.02
C GLY A 334 -29.34 -13.54 -7.24
N ALA A 335 -28.73 -13.34 -8.41
CA ALA A 335 -28.15 -12.06 -8.81
C ALA A 335 -29.24 -11.12 -9.34
N ILE A 336 -29.14 -9.82 -9.04
CA ILE A 336 -30.04 -8.78 -9.55
C ILE A 336 -29.21 -7.55 -9.96
N GLU A 337 -29.28 -7.15 -11.22
CA GLU A 337 -28.88 -5.82 -11.67
C GLU A 337 -29.98 -4.80 -11.32
N THR A 338 -29.60 -3.66 -10.74
CA THR A 338 -30.21 -2.32 -10.85
C THR A 338 -29.50 -1.39 -9.85
N GLY A 339 -29.33 -0.09 -10.07
CA GLY A 339 -29.64 0.75 -11.22
C GLY A 339 -29.32 2.22 -10.85
N ASN A 340 -28.84 3.04 -11.78
CA ASN A 340 -28.22 4.34 -11.45
C ASN A 340 -29.14 5.30 -10.66
N GLY A 341 -28.69 5.71 -9.47
CA GLY A 341 -29.12 6.92 -8.77
C GLY A 341 -27.94 7.88 -8.64
N ALA A 342 -27.90 8.92 -9.46
CA ALA A 342 -26.79 9.88 -9.50
C ALA A 342 -27.15 11.17 -8.75
N ASP A 343 -26.83 11.22 -7.45
CA ASP A 343 -26.89 12.47 -6.68
C ASP A 343 -25.61 13.30 -6.87
N ILE A 344 -25.78 14.56 -7.24
CA ILE A 344 -24.68 15.45 -7.64
C ILE A 344 -24.09 16.12 -6.40
N VAL A 345 -23.02 15.54 -5.84
CA VAL A 345 -22.18 16.23 -4.84
C VAL A 345 -21.19 17.13 -5.57
N VAL A 346 -21.50 18.43 -5.63
CA VAL A 346 -20.57 19.44 -6.13
C VAL A 346 -19.44 19.63 -5.12
N MET A 347 -18.25 19.12 -5.40
CA MET A 347 -17.03 19.47 -4.68
C MET A 347 -16.17 20.46 -5.46
N SER A 348 -15.50 21.35 -4.71
CA SER A 348 -14.92 22.59 -5.26
C SER A 348 -13.54 22.35 -5.85
N GLY A 349 -13.41 22.44 -7.18
CA GLY A 349 -12.12 22.39 -7.85
C GLY A 349 -11.28 23.65 -7.62
N ILE A 350 -10.28 23.57 -6.74
CA ILE A 350 -9.02 24.34 -6.79
C ILE A 350 -7.88 23.36 -6.45
N VAL A 351 -7.26 22.79 -7.49
CA VAL A 351 -5.89 22.25 -7.44
C VAL A 351 -5.18 22.81 -8.68
N THR A 352 -4.02 23.43 -8.49
CA THR A 352 -3.41 24.29 -9.51
C THR A 352 -2.73 23.51 -10.63
N THR A 353 -3.10 23.82 -11.87
CA THR A 353 -2.50 23.29 -13.10
C THR A 353 -1.03 23.72 -13.26
N LEU A 354 -0.09 22.91 -12.73
CA LEU A 354 1.36 23.14 -12.91
C LEU A 354 2.23 21.86 -12.95
N GLY A 355 1.61 20.68 -13.07
CA GLY A 355 2.30 19.38 -13.17
C GLY A 355 2.46 18.81 -14.59
N VAL A 356 2.02 19.52 -15.64
CA VAL A 356 1.98 18.99 -17.02
C VAL A 356 2.94 19.76 -17.93
N VAL A 357 4.20 19.31 -17.95
CA VAL A 357 5.26 19.40 -18.99
C VAL A 357 6.59 19.24 -18.27
N PHE A 358 7.21 18.05 -18.35
CA PHE A 358 8.67 17.84 -18.52
C PHE A 358 9.12 16.37 -18.56
N SER A 359 8.25 15.40 -18.19
CA SER A 359 8.52 13.94 -18.16
C SER A 359 8.72 13.26 -19.54
N ALA A 360 9.30 13.98 -20.51
CA ALA A 360 9.47 13.55 -21.90
C ALA A 360 10.83 13.97 -22.49
N LEU A 361 11.80 14.38 -21.66
CA LEU A 361 13.05 15.02 -22.12
C LEU A 361 14.35 14.55 -21.43
N PHE A 362 14.30 13.56 -20.53
CA PHE A 362 15.47 13.05 -19.80
C PHE A 362 15.56 11.53 -19.67
N LEU A 363 14.98 10.79 -20.64
CA LEU A 363 15.29 9.38 -20.87
C LEU A 363 15.67 9.19 -22.35
N SER A 364 16.97 9.08 -22.59
CA SER A 364 17.62 8.77 -23.88
C SER A 364 18.91 8.00 -23.59
#